data_AF-A0A084A799-F1
#
_entry.id   AF-A0A084A799-F1
#
_cell.length_a   1.000
_cell.length_b   1.000
_cell.length_c   1.000
_cell.angle_alpha   90.00
_cell.angle_beta   90.00
_cell.angle_gamma   90.00
#
_symmetry.space_group_name_H-M   'P 1'
#
loop_
_entity.id
_entity.type
_entity.pdbx_description
1 polymer ?
#
loop_
_entity_poly.entity_id
_entity_poly.type
_entity_poly.pdbx_seq_one_letter_code
_entity_poly.pdbx_strand_id
1 'polypeptide(L)'
;TGPYVSVTPTGIVNSVDVSWTTIGSYAAYRRDGRVVTIRVVGAKTSATGDIYIGTIPLKDCPAASVMGTALAWSASVANDKHIQINGLNQRNSGKVTILSAAANQEYTFQLTYQI
;
A
#
# COMPACT_ATOMS: atom_id res chain seq x y z
N THR A 1 18.09 -17.64 32.68
CA THR A 1 18.48 -16.70 31.60
C THR A 1 18.72 -17.52 30.35
N GLY A 2 17.81 -17.44 29.37
CA GLY A 2 17.96 -18.18 28.10
C GLY A 2 19.11 -17.64 27.25
N PRO A 3 19.66 -18.42 26.31
CA PRO A 3 20.75 -17.96 25.47
C PRO A 3 20.26 -16.82 24.57
N TYR A 4 20.97 -15.69 24.61
CA TYR A 4 20.81 -14.62 23.63
C TYR A 4 21.31 -15.12 22.28
N VAL A 5 20.39 -15.34 21.34
CA VAL A 5 20.76 -15.63 19.95
C VAL A 5 21.23 -14.31 19.32
N SER A 6 22.55 -14.21 19.11
CA SER A 6 23.12 -13.12 18.32
C SER A 6 22.74 -13.34 16.86
N VAL A 7 21.86 -12.48 16.34
CA VAL A 7 21.56 -12.44 14.90
C VAL A 7 22.49 -11.41 14.29
N THR A 8 23.57 -11.85 13.64
CA THR A 8 24.38 -10.96 12.81
C THR A 8 23.63 -10.74 11.50
N PRO A 9 23.18 -9.52 11.18
CA PRO A 9 22.61 -9.25 9.86
C PRO A 9 23.66 -9.56 8.81
N THR A 10 23.40 -10.50 7.91
CA THR A 10 24.33 -10.95 6.86
C THR A 10 24.51 -9.94 5.72
N GLY A 11 24.17 -8.67 5.97
CA GLY A 11 24.18 -7.58 5.00
C GLY A 11 22.77 -7.13 4.61
N ILE A 12 22.66 -5.87 4.20
CA ILE A 12 21.48 -5.39 3.46
C ILE A 12 21.52 -6.15 2.13
N VAL A 13 20.52 -6.99 1.88
CA VAL A 13 20.39 -7.69 0.59
C VAL A 13 20.38 -6.60 -0.50
N ASN A 14 21.32 -6.67 -1.44
CA ASN A 14 21.37 -5.82 -2.63
C ASN A 14 20.15 -6.14 -3.52
N SER A 15 18.97 -5.70 -3.09
CA SER A 15 17.85 -5.50 -3.97
C SER A 15 18.07 -4.16 -4.65
N VAL A 16 17.88 -4.08 -5.97
CA VAL A 16 17.82 -2.77 -6.63
C VAL A 16 16.62 -2.05 -6.05
N ASP A 17 16.84 -1.03 -5.22
CA ASP A 17 15.76 -0.24 -4.64
C ASP A 17 14.97 0.48 -5.74
N VAL A 18 13.69 0.72 -5.47
CA VAL A 18 12.81 1.48 -6.36
C VAL A 18 12.56 2.83 -5.73
N SER A 19 13.07 3.89 -6.35
CA SER A 19 12.69 5.26 -6.00
C SER A 19 11.21 5.49 -6.21
N TRP A 20 10.65 6.52 -5.56
CA TRP A 20 9.23 6.86 -5.68
C TRP A 20 8.78 6.93 -7.14
N THR A 21 7.91 5.99 -7.52
CA THR A 21 7.42 5.78 -8.88
C THR A 21 5.89 5.82 -8.86
N THR A 22 5.30 6.59 -9.75
CA THR A 22 3.84 6.71 -9.88
C THR A 22 3.22 5.40 -10.37
N ILE A 23 2.11 4.96 -9.74
CA ILE A 23 1.40 3.71 -10.06
C ILE A 23 -0.07 3.92 -10.46
N GLY A 24 -0.53 5.17 -10.39
CA GLY A 24 -1.88 5.59 -10.74
C GLY A 24 -2.07 7.07 -10.44
N SER A 25 -3.28 7.58 -10.64
CA SER A 25 -3.58 9.01 -10.54
C SER A 25 -3.38 9.61 -9.15
N TYR A 26 -3.45 8.77 -8.11
CA TYR A 26 -3.39 9.22 -6.71
C TYR A 26 -2.21 8.65 -5.93
N ALA A 27 -1.37 7.82 -6.56
CA ALA A 27 -0.38 7.05 -5.81
C ALA A 27 0.96 6.88 -6.48
N ALA A 28 1.96 6.80 -5.61
CA ALA A 28 3.30 6.36 -5.93
C ALA A 28 3.73 5.28 -4.93
N TYR A 29 4.69 4.47 -5.32
CA TYR A 29 5.32 3.48 -4.44
C TYR A 29 6.84 3.61 -4.47
N ARG A 30 7.49 3.13 -3.43
CA ARG A 30 8.93 2.88 -3.38
C ARG A 30 9.18 1.50 -2.80
N ARG A 31 10.36 0.94 -3.06
CA ARG A 31 10.84 -0.28 -2.43
C ARG A 31 12.25 -0.08 -1.92
N ASP A 32 12.43 -0.32 -0.62
CA ASP A 32 13.71 -0.31 0.06
C ASP A 32 13.97 -1.75 0.56
N GLY A 33 14.84 -2.51 -0.11
CA GLY A 33 15.01 -3.93 0.20
C GLY A 33 13.76 -4.76 -0.15
N ARG A 34 13.21 -5.42 0.86
CA ARG A 34 11.94 -6.17 0.82
C ARG A 34 10.75 -5.37 1.35
N VAL A 35 10.97 -4.11 1.73
CA VAL A 35 9.93 -3.24 2.29
C VAL A 35 9.38 -2.37 1.17
N VAL A 36 8.08 -2.49 0.92
CA VAL A 36 7.38 -1.66 -0.07
C VAL A 36 6.51 -0.66 0.67
N THR A 37 6.64 0.62 0.32
CA THR A 37 5.76 1.69 0.83
C THR A 37 4.95 2.27 -0.31
N ILE A 38 3.63 2.36 -0.11
CA ILE A 38 2.71 3.07 -0.97
C ILE A 38 2.35 4.39 -0.31
N ARG A 39 2.33 5.46 -1.09
CA ARG A 39 1.81 6.77 -0.70
C ARG A 39 0.60 7.10 -1.57
N VAL A 40 -0.52 7.43 -0.94
CA VAL A 40 -1.74 7.89 -1.60
C VAL A 40 -1.98 9.33 -1.18
N VAL A 41 -2.28 10.20 -2.14
CA VAL A 41 -2.54 11.63 -1.92
C VAL A 41 -3.81 12.03 -2.63
N GLY A 42 -4.77 12.57 -1.89
CA GLY A 42 -5.95 13.22 -2.46
C GLY A 42 -6.93 12.28 -3.17
N ALA A 43 -6.90 10.98 -2.87
CA ALA A 43 -7.81 10.02 -3.52
C ALA A 43 -9.25 10.32 -3.13
N LYS A 44 -10.14 10.47 -4.11
CA LYS A 44 -11.56 10.76 -3.90
C LYS A 44 -12.42 10.24 -5.04
N THR A 45 -13.71 10.04 -4.76
CA THR A 45 -14.75 9.68 -5.73
C THR A 45 -15.96 10.58 -5.53
N SER A 46 -16.74 10.85 -6.58
CA SER A 46 -17.97 11.65 -6.49
C SER A 46 -19.17 10.86 -5.95
N ALA A 47 -19.09 9.53 -5.91
CA ALA A 47 -20.14 8.63 -5.44
C ALA A 47 -19.56 7.53 -4.57
N THR A 48 -20.36 6.99 -3.64
CA THR A 48 -19.93 5.88 -2.77
C THR A 48 -19.54 4.67 -3.61
N GLY A 49 -18.37 4.09 -3.34
CA GLY A 49 -17.87 2.93 -4.07
C GLY A 49 -16.36 2.78 -3.95
N ASP A 50 -15.83 1.78 -4.63
CA ASP A 50 -14.39 1.51 -4.62
C ASP A 50 -13.62 2.56 -5.42
N ILE A 51 -12.46 2.98 -4.90
CA ILE A 51 -11.51 3.83 -5.63
C ILE A 51 -10.32 2.96 -6.04
N TYR A 52 -10.13 2.80 -7.35
CA TYR A 52 -8.89 2.23 -7.87
C TYR A 52 -7.77 3.26 -7.80
N ILE A 53 -6.71 2.93 -7.06
CA ILE A 53 -5.61 3.84 -6.73
C ILE A 53 -4.44 3.67 -7.70
N GLY A 54 -4.18 2.43 -8.14
CA GLY A 54 -3.06 2.08 -8.99
C GLY A 54 -2.74 0.59 -8.98
N THR A 55 -1.68 0.21 -9.70
CA THR A 55 -1.16 -1.16 -9.71
C THR A 55 0.33 -1.18 -9.40
N ILE A 56 0.71 -1.93 -8.37
CA ILE A 56 2.10 -2.25 -8.05
C ILE A 56 2.64 -3.27 -9.06
N PRO A 57 3.88 -3.12 -9.57
CA PRO A 57 4.51 -4.13 -10.42
C PRO A 57 4.55 -5.50 -9.74
N LEU A 58 4.34 -6.57 -10.51
CA LEU A 58 4.19 -7.93 -9.96
C LEU A 58 5.39 -8.39 -9.10
N LYS A 59 6.60 -7.97 -9.45
CA LYS A 59 7.83 -8.27 -8.70
C LYS A 59 7.87 -7.65 -7.29
N ASP A 60 7.06 -6.62 -7.04
CA ASP A 60 6.99 -5.87 -5.78
C ASP A 60 5.62 -6.07 -5.09
N CYS A 61 4.81 -6.99 -5.60
CA CYS A 61 3.47 -7.31 -5.11
C CYS A 61 3.56 -8.29 -3.94
N PRO A 62 2.74 -8.16 -2.89
CA PRO A 62 2.73 -9.15 -1.81
C PRO A 62 2.20 -10.50 -2.32
N ALA A 63 2.66 -11.61 -1.71
CA ALA A 63 2.23 -12.95 -2.11
C ALA A 63 0.72 -13.16 -1.85
N ALA A 64 0.28 -12.83 -0.64
CA ALA A 64 -1.13 -12.76 -0.25
C ALA A 64 -1.63 -11.31 -0.26
N SER A 65 -2.94 -11.11 -0.34
CA SER A 65 -3.50 -9.77 -0.25
C SER A 65 -3.21 -9.15 1.11
N VAL A 66 -2.86 -7.86 1.10
CA VAL A 66 -2.61 -7.08 2.32
C VAL A 66 -3.75 -6.09 2.48
N MET A 67 -4.23 -5.97 3.72
CA MET A 67 -5.20 -4.96 4.11
C MET A 67 -4.54 -3.91 5.00
N GLY A 68 -4.97 -2.67 4.86
CA GLY A 68 -4.61 -1.58 5.77
C GLY A 68 -5.78 -0.64 5.99
N THR A 69 -5.53 0.42 6.74
CA THR A 69 -6.50 1.50 6.96
C THR A 69 -6.17 2.66 6.03
N ALA A 70 -7.18 3.14 5.31
CA ALA A 70 -7.17 4.38 4.55
C ALA A 70 -7.75 5.49 5.45
N LEU A 71 -6.86 6.38 5.91
CA LEU A 71 -7.23 7.49 6.79
C LEU A 71 -7.98 8.56 5.99
N ALA A 72 -9.14 8.95 6.51
CA ALA A 72 -9.93 10.05 5.95
C ALA A 72 -9.24 11.40 6.27
N TRP A 73 -9.01 12.24 5.24
CA TRP A 73 -8.28 13.51 5.35
C TRP A 73 -9.17 14.76 5.14
N SER A 74 -10.50 14.62 5.10
CA SER A 74 -11.44 15.73 4.85
C SER A 74 -12.31 16.10 6.07
N ALA A 75 -12.68 17.38 6.15
CA ALA A 75 -13.16 18.07 7.36
C ALA A 75 -14.67 17.94 7.68
N SER A 76 -15.46 17.13 6.97
CA SER A 76 -16.92 17.09 7.19
C SER A 76 -17.52 15.72 7.56
N VAL A 77 -16.87 14.61 7.22
CA VAL A 77 -17.35 13.24 7.54
C VAL A 77 -16.17 12.26 7.55
N ALA A 78 -15.49 12.16 8.68
CA ALA A 78 -14.36 11.24 8.85
C ALA A 78 -14.87 9.80 9.04
N ASN A 79 -14.90 9.01 7.97
CA ASN A 79 -15.05 7.57 8.08
C ASN A 79 -13.85 6.89 7.42
N ASP A 80 -12.92 6.41 8.24
CA ASP A 80 -11.81 5.58 7.79
C ASP A 80 -12.31 4.38 6.98
N LYS A 81 -11.48 3.93 6.04
CA LYS A 81 -11.79 2.83 5.13
C LYS A 81 -10.70 1.78 5.12
N HIS A 82 -10.98 0.68 4.46
CA HIS A 82 -10.00 -0.36 4.20
C HIS A 82 -9.32 -0.10 2.85
N ILE A 83 -7.99 -0.21 2.83
CA ILE A 83 -7.23 -0.36 1.61
C ILE A 83 -6.92 -1.84 1.42
N GLN A 84 -7.15 -2.34 0.21
CA GLN A 84 -6.75 -3.67 -0.21
C GLN A 84 -5.66 -3.55 -1.27
N ILE A 85 -4.54 -4.23 -1.04
CA ILE A 85 -3.54 -4.54 -2.06
C ILE A 85 -3.75 -6.00 -2.41
N ASN A 86 -4.20 -6.27 -3.61
CA ASN A 86 -4.36 -7.65 -4.08
C ASN A 86 -2.97 -8.32 -4.14
N GLY A 87 -2.90 -9.55 -3.66
CA GLY A 87 -1.69 -10.34 -3.73
C GLY A 87 -1.58 -11.13 -5.04
N LEU A 88 -0.41 -11.74 -5.25
CA LEU A 88 -0.17 -12.60 -6.40
C LEU A 88 -1.16 -13.78 -6.46
N ASN A 89 -1.60 -14.29 -5.31
CA ASN A 89 -2.51 -15.44 -5.25
C ASN A 89 -3.96 -15.13 -5.69
N GLN A 90 -4.33 -13.86 -5.89
CA GLN A 90 -5.69 -13.47 -6.29
C GLN A 90 -5.83 -13.18 -7.80
N ARG A 91 -5.07 -13.88 -8.64
CA ARG A 91 -4.86 -13.67 -10.11
C ARG A 91 -3.68 -12.76 -10.47
N ASN A 92 -2.56 -12.85 -9.75
CA ASN A 92 -1.32 -12.11 -10.02
C ASN A 92 -1.56 -10.61 -10.24
N SER A 93 -2.16 -9.90 -9.28
CA SER A 93 -2.47 -8.48 -9.48
C SER A 93 -2.01 -7.64 -8.30
N GLY A 94 -1.15 -6.63 -8.52
CA GLY A 94 -0.79 -5.63 -7.51
C GLY A 94 -1.80 -4.48 -7.39
N LYS A 95 -3.08 -4.74 -7.67
CA LYS A 95 -4.13 -3.72 -7.65
C LYS A 95 -4.30 -3.17 -6.25
N VAL A 96 -4.32 -1.84 -6.15
CA VAL A 96 -4.51 -1.10 -4.91
C VAL A 96 -5.88 -0.43 -4.97
N THR A 97 -6.72 -0.72 -3.99
CA THR A 97 -8.12 -0.26 -3.97
C THR A 97 -8.49 0.25 -2.58
N ILE A 98 -9.12 1.43 -2.50
CA ILE A 98 -9.85 1.83 -1.29
C ILE A 98 -11.25 1.27 -1.41
N LEU A 99 -11.64 0.43 -0.46
CA LEU A 99 -12.93 -0.26 -0.47
C LEU A 99 -14.02 0.62 0.11
N SER A 100 -15.17 0.67 -0.55
CA SER A 100 -16.38 1.35 -0.07
C SER A 100 -16.14 2.80 0.35
N ALA A 101 -15.35 3.55 -0.42
CA ALA A 101 -15.05 4.94 -0.13
C ALA A 101 -16.33 5.79 -0.10
N ALA A 102 -16.38 6.76 0.81
CA ALA A 102 -17.51 7.68 0.88
C ALA A 102 -17.44 8.70 -0.27
N ALA A 103 -18.61 9.09 -0.78
CA ALA A 103 -18.71 10.16 -1.77
C ALA A 103 -18.08 11.46 -1.26
N ASN A 104 -17.25 12.10 -2.09
CA ASN A 104 -16.55 13.35 -1.86
C ASN A 104 -15.59 13.36 -0.65
N GLN A 105 -15.29 12.20 -0.07
CA GLN A 105 -14.28 12.08 0.97
C GLN A 105 -12.89 11.93 0.36
N GLU A 106 -11.96 12.74 0.85
CA GLU A 106 -10.55 12.67 0.47
C GLU A 106 -9.78 11.71 1.40
N TYR A 107 -8.91 10.89 0.82
CA TYR A 107 -8.05 9.95 1.54
C TYR A 107 -6.57 10.21 1.19
N THR A 108 -5.76 10.41 2.22
CA THR A 108 -4.31 10.64 2.11
C THR A 108 -3.60 9.86 3.20
N PHE A 109 -2.72 8.94 2.83
CA PHE A 109 -2.05 8.05 3.77
C PHE A 109 -0.81 7.39 3.17
N GLN A 110 -0.05 6.70 4.02
CA GLN A 110 1.01 5.78 3.61
C GLN A 110 0.76 4.40 4.22
N LEU A 111 1.08 3.35 3.46
CA LEU A 111 1.00 1.97 3.90
C LEU A 111 2.29 1.26 3.52
N THR A 112 2.84 0.49 4.44
CA THR A 112 4.05 -0.30 4.22
C THR A 112 3.74 -1.78 4.40
N TYR A 113 4.31 -2.63 3.54
CA TYR A 113 4.27 -4.08 3.65
C TYR A 113 5.62 -4.70 3.26
N GLN A 114 5.78 -5.99 3.56
CA GLN A 114 6.97 -6.75 3.19
C GLN A 114 6.62 -7.78 2.10
N ILE A 115 7.57 -8.02 1.19
CA ILE A 115 7.51 -9.06 0.14
C ILE A 115 8.50 -10.20 0.40
#